data_AF-A0A0H3F884-F1
#
_entry.id   AF-A0A0H3F884-F1
#
_cell.length_a   1.000
_cell.length_b   1.000
_cell.length_c   1.000
_cell.angle_alpha   90.00
_cell.angle_beta   90.00
_cell.angle_gamma   90.00
#
_symmetry.space_group_name_H-M   'P 1'
#
loop_
_entity.id
_entity.type
_entity.pdbx_description
1 polymer ?
#
loop_
_entity_poly.entity_id
_entity_poly.type
_entity_poly.pdbx_seq_one_letter_code
_entity_poly.pdbx_strand_id
1 'polypeptide(L)'
;MAETKNIDAVAGIISNKIFRELKWEASKHTDLNWPCCLDSHLKHNQTDKTHPTDVVFFYKDPYSDIYQYIQTDLKSYSNKTITDSQYGKLQSTIKSLAQQVDCSVRNSEWKKLFLNEITEKFQVHGMLFIYNHDNEYDKGLLNKLSSVLNSELKFPTNSCLFILDPITIRFLLSVTEDISKRRNYEDYNGQLTEILWEKIPSWESCSFFYPDKHNKFASKDRLLPATLEMITSGMIFFHYNHDFIRDQNGIKITKKILNIYWKEDITKEEQFVFLIEYIFNYQLLNQFDKIFIVTPFSSSSSIFLSDAITTYSNLYSFTLDKLKRLREQLHNISIDTTTSSIFPFRVISKDVKKICDFSGDLK
;
A
#
# COMPACT_ATOMS: atom_id res chain seq x y z
N MET A 1 29.05 4.44 -7.66
CA MET A 1 28.46 3.53 -8.67
C MET A 1 28.04 2.18 -8.08
N ALA A 2 28.83 1.55 -7.20
CA ALA A 2 28.41 0.31 -6.50
C ALA A 2 27.37 0.55 -5.38
N GLU A 3 27.48 1.69 -4.67
CA GLU A 3 26.59 2.07 -3.58
C GLU A 3 25.15 2.33 -4.06
N THR A 4 24.98 3.05 -5.17
CA THR A 4 23.66 3.35 -5.78
C THR A 4 22.90 2.09 -6.21
N LYS A 5 23.61 1.07 -6.74
CA LYS A 5 23.00 -0.22 -7.12
C LYS A 5 22.41 -0.98 -5.93
N ASN A 6 23.04 -0.89 -4.75
CA ASN A 6 22.53 -1.55 -3.55
C ASN A 6 21.29 -0.83 -2.99
N ILE A 7 21.23 0.49 -3.10
CA ILE A 7 20.09 1.29 -2.60
C ILE A 7 18.86 1.09 -3.51
N ASP A 8 19.03 1.09 -4.84
CA ASP A 8 17.94 0.85 -5.80
C ASP A 8 17.38 -0.58 -5.71
N ALA A 9 18.23 -1.58 -5.46
CA ALA A 9 17.81 -2.95 -5.23
C ALA A 9 16.86 -3.09 -4.03
N VAL A 10 17.04 -2.28 -2.97
CA VAL A 10 16.16 -2.31 -1.81
C VAL A 10 14.78 -1.74 -2.16
N ALA A 11 14.69 -0.66 -2.95
CA ALA A 11 13.39 -0.16 -3.42
C ALA A 11 12.63 -1.20 -4.24
N GLY A 12 13.33 -1.99 -5.07
CA GLY A 12 12.74 -3.12 -5.79
C GLY A 12 12.20 -4.22 -4.87
N ILE A 13 12.93 -4.57 -3.80
CA ILE A 13 12.47 -5.57 -2.83
C ILE A 13 11.27 -5.06 -2.02
N ILE A 14 11.33 -3.83 -1.52
CA ILE A 14 10.29 -3.24 -0.68
C ILE A 14 9.00 -3.04 -1.49
N SER A 15 9.09 -2.50 -2.71
CA SER A 15 7.93 -2.35 -3.59
C SER A 15 7.27 -3.70 -3.88
N ASN A 16 8.04 -4.72 -4.27
CA ASN A 16 7.49 -6.06 -4.50
C ASN A 16 6.84 -6.66 -3.25
N LYS A 17 7.46 -6.51 -2.06
CA LYS A 17 6.90 -6.99 -0.80
C LYS A 17 5.55 -6.33 -0.51
N ILE A 18 5.46 -5.01 -0.65
CA ILE A 18 4.24 -4.24 -0.43
C ILE A 18 3.17 -4.65 -1.44
N PHE A 19 3.46 -4.49 -2.74
CA PHE A 19 2.44 -4.63 -3.78
C PHE A 19 1.92 -6.06 -3.92
N ARG A 20 2.75 -7.08 -3.64
CA ARG A 20 2.28 -8.47 -3.55
C ARG A 20 1.26 -8.67 -2.43
N GLU A 21 1.47 -8.11 -1.25
CA GLU A 21 0.50 -8.21 -0.15
C GLU A 21 -0.80 -7.46 -0.50
N LEU A 22 -0.70 -6.40 -1.31
CA LEU A 22 -1.83 -5.64 -1.87
C LEU A 22 -2.55 -6.31 -3.06
N LYS A 23 -2.18 -7.54 -3.40
CA LYS A 23 -2.69 -8.33 -4.55
C LYS A 23 -2.38 -7.74 -5.93
N TRP A 24 -1.28 -7.00 -6.04
CA TRP A 24 -0.78 -6.58 -7.33
C TRP A 24 0.22 -7.62 -7.83
N GLU A 25 0.31 -7.73 -9.15
CA GLU A 25 1.30 -8.53 -9.83
C GLU A 25 2.35 -7.62 -10.45
N ALA A 26 3.58 -8.11 -10.54
CA ALA A 26 4.66 -7.43 -11.23
C ALA A 26 4.85 -8.03 -12.62
N SER A 27 5.14 -7.20 -13.62
CA SER A 27 5.51 -7.65 -14.95
C SER A 27 6.77 -8.51 -14.92
N LYS A 28 6.83 -9.53 -15.77
CA LYS A 28 8.02 -10.40 -15.91
C LYS A 28 9.24 -9.62 -16.38
N HIS A 29 9.02 -8.58 -17.17
CA HIS A 29 10.04 -7.70 -17.70
C HIS A 29 10.25 -6.54 -16.72
N THR A 30 11.50 -6.35 -16.27
CA THR A 30 11.93 -5.27 -15.37
C THR A 30 13.24 -4.67 -15.88
N ASP A 31 13.53 -3.44 -15.48
CA ASP A 31 14.77 -2.72 -15.80
C ASP A 31 15.08 -2.68 -17.31
N LEU A 32 14.08 -2.31 -18.11
CA LEU A 32 14.19 -2.26 -19.57
C LEU A 32 14.06 -0.84 -20.13
N ASN A 33 14.65 -0.65 -21.30
CA ASN A 33 14.41 0.52 -22.14
C ASN A 33 13.61 0.08 -23.36
N TRP A 34 12.59 0.87 -23.72
CA TRP A 34 11.76 0.64 -24.90
C TRP A 34 11.68 1.91 -25.76
N PRO A 35 11.51 1.80 -27.08
CA PRO A 35 11.57 2.95 -27.98
C PRO A 35 10.39 3.91 -27.76
N CYS A 36 10.66 5.21 -27.77
CA CYS A 36 9.63 6.25 -27.82
C CYS A 36 8.91 6.21 -29.17
N CYS A 37 7.58 6.38 -29.18
CA CYS A 37 6.77 6.38 -30.39
C CYS A 37 6.12 7.74 -30.71
N LEU A 38 6.55 8.82 -30.03
CA LEU A 38 5.98 10.16 -30.18
C LEU A 38 7.08 11.22 -30.42
N ASP A 39 7.02 11.88 -31.57
CA ASP A 39 7.97 12.94 -31.94
C ASP A 39 7.94 14.12 -30.96
N SER A 40 6.77 14.40 -30.36
CA SER A 40 6.60 15.48 -29.40
C SER A 40 7.41 15.31 -28.10
N HIS A 41 7.98 14.12 -27.87
CA HIS A 41 8.85 13.83 -26.73
C HIS A 41 10.34 14.01 -27.04
N LEU A 42 10.69 14.18 -28.31
CA LEU A 42 12.07 14.40 -28.79
C LEU A 42 12.51 15.83 -28.51
N LYS A 43 13.77 16.01 -28.12
CA LYS A 43 14.40 17.34 -28.04
C LYS A 43 14.79 17.82 -29.44
N HIS A 44 15.04 19.12 -29.59
CA HIS A 44 15.59 19.68 -30.82
C HIS A 44 16.86 18.91 -31.24
N ASN A 45 16.91 18.44 -32.50
CA ASN A 45 17.97 17.58 -33.07
C ASN A 45 18.08 16.15 -32.49
N GLN A 46 17.10 15.66 -31.74
CA GLN A 46 17.05 14.28 -31.31
C GLN A 46 16.26 13.44 -32.32
N THR A 47 16.86 12.40 -32.88
CA THR A 47 16.19 11.47 -33.82
C THR A 47 15.48 10.34 -33.09
N ASP A 48 16.10 9.84 -32.02
CA ASP A 48 15.63 8.67 -31.29
C ASP A 48 15.65 8.91 -29.77
N LYS A 49 14.68 8.33 -29.09
CA LYS A 49 14.55 8.37 -27.63
C LYS A 49 14.04 7.04 -27.12
N THR A 50 14.50 6.65 -25.95
CA THR A 50 13.97 5.50 -25.21
C THR A 50 13.30 5.94 -23.92
N HIS A 51 12.42 5.09 -23.44
CA HIS A 51 11.75 5.19 -22.16
C HIS A 51 12.30 4.12 -21.22
N PRO A 52 12.97 4.52 -20.12
CA PRO A 52 13.39 3.59 -19.08
C PRO A 52 12.19 3.22 -18.20
N THR A 53 12.03 1.94 -17.88
CA THR A 53 10.99 1.44 -16.98
C THR A 53 11.61 0.44 -16.02
N ASP A 54 11.52 0.73 -14.72
CA ASP A 54 12.06 -0.15 -13.67
C ASP A 54 11.14 -1.36 -13.50
N VAL A 55 9.85 -1.14 -13.26
CA VAL A 55 8.86 -2.21 -13.12
C VAL A 55 7.46 -1.72 -13.49
N VAL A 56 6.64 -2.60 -14.05
CA VAL A 56 5.20 -2.36 -14.22
C VAL A 56 4.45 -3.26 -13.27
N PHE A 57 3.71 -2.66 -12.34
CA PHE A 57 2.73 -3.42 -11.54
C PHE A 57 1.38 -3.40 -12.22
N PHE A 58 0.54 -4.40 -11.96
CA PHE A 58 -0.83 -4.37 -12.44
C PHE A 58 -1.80 -5.08 -11.49
N TYR A 59 -3.07 -4.70 -11.60
CA TYR A 59 -4.18 -5.33 -10.91
C TYR A 59 -5.48 -5.11 -11.70
N LYS A 60 -6.48 -5.95 -11.47
CA LYS A 60 -7.82 -5.76 -12.06
C LYS A 60 -8.68 -4.88 -11.17
N ASP A 61 -9.26 -3.83 -11.71
CA ASP A 61 -10.04 -2.87 -10.91
C ASP A 61 -11.28 -3.53 -10.25
N PRO A 62 -11.55 -3.30 -8.96
CA PRO A 62 -12.69 -3.91 -8.27
C PRO A 62 -14.05 -3.45 -8.77
N TYR A 63 -14.16 -2.27 -9.39
CA TYR A 63 -15.43 -1.72 -9.87
C TYR A 63 -15.57 -1.78 -11.41
N SER A 64 -14.53 -2.23 -12.12
CA SER A 64 -14.53 -2.30 -13.57
C SER A 64 -13.69 -3.49 -14.05
N ASP A 65 -14.11 -4.15 -15.13
CA ASP A 65 -13.30 -5.20 -15.77
C ASP A 65 -12.11 -4.62 -16.57
N ILE A 66 -11.43 -3.61 -16.02
CA ILE A 66 -10.29 -2.93 -16.63
C ILE A 66 -9.06 -3.21 -15.78
N TYR A 67 -7.99 -3.68 -16.43
CA TYR A 67 -6.68 -3.81 -15.81
C TYR A 67 -6.01 -2.46 -15.68
N GLN A 68 -5.55 -2.17 -14.47
CA GLN A 68 -4.75 -0.99 -14.16
C GLN A 68 -3.28 -1.41 -14.23
N TYR A 69 -2.53 -0.87 -15.19
CA TYR A 69 -1.09 -1.03 -15.31
C TYR A 69 -0.40 0.22 -14.80
N ILE A 70 0.61 0.06 -13.95
CA ILE A 70 1.27 1.13 -13.23
C ILE A 70 2.74 1.13 -13.61
N GLN A 71 3.09 2.02 -14.54
CA GLN A 71 4.46 2.35 -14.90
C GLN A 71 5.15 2.91 -13.67
N THR A 72 6.11 2.18 -13.11
CA THR A 72 6.74 2.55 -11.85
C THR A 72 8.20 2.89 -12.04
N ASP A 73 8.57 4.08 -11.58
CA ASP A 73 9.96 4.48 -11.42
C ASP A 73 10.30 4.45 -9.91
N LEU A 74 11.34 3.69 -9.58
CA LEU A 74 11.80 3.45 -8.22
C LEU A 74 12.93 4.43 -7.91
N LYS A 75 12.77 5.17 -6.81
CA LYS A 75 13.80 6.08 -6.30
C LYS A 75 14.03 5.78 -4.83
N SER A 76 15.31 5.78 -4.48
CA SER A 76 15.79 5.43 -3.17
C SER A 76 16.82 6.46 -2.72
N TYR A 77 16.82 6.83 -1.43
CA TYR A 77 17.80 7.75 -0.87
C TYR A 77 18.04 7.48 0.63
N SER A 78 19.21 7.89 1.12
CA SER A 78 19.72 7.59 2.47
C SER A 78 20.25 8.85 3.16
N ASN A 79 19.48 9.94 3.14
CA ASN A 79 19.87 11.17 3.82
C ASN A 79 18.72 11.73 4.65
N LYS A 80 19.07 12.41 5.74
CA LYS A 80 18.18 13.26 6.55
C LYS A 80 17.41 14.32 5.74
N THR A 81 17.92 14.71 4.57
CA THR A 81 17.26 15.65 3.64
C THR A 81 17.62 15.38 2.18
N ILE A 82 16.64 15.61 1.30
CA ILE A 82 16.82 15.63 -0.16
C ILE A 82 17.54 16.94 -0.51
N THR A 83 18.65 16.86 -1.23
CA THR A 83 19.40 18.02 -1.74
C THR A 83 18.68 18.65 -2.95
N ASP A 84 18.93 19.93 -3.24
CA ASP A 84 18.37 20.62 -4.43
C ASP A 84 18.66 19.85 -5.74
N SER A 85 19.82 19.21 -5.82
CA SER A 85 20.19 18.36 -6.96
C SER A 85 19.30 17.11 -7.09
N GLN A 86 18.85 16.53 -5.98
CA GLN A 86 17.94 15.39 -5.97
C GLN A 86 16.51 15.83 -6.29
N TYR A 87 16.08 17.02 -5.86
CA TYR A 87 14.80 17.60 -6.28
C TYR A 87 14.73 17.79 -7.80
N GLY A 88 15.77 18.36 -8.42
CA GLY A 88 15.84 18.48 -9.88
C GLY A 88 15.74 17.13 -10.60
N LYS A 89 16.32 16.07 -10.04
CA LYS A 89 16.19 14.70 -10.56
C LYS A 89 14.75 14.19 -10.44
N LEU A 90 14.10 14.34 -9.29
CA LEU A 90 12.69 13.94 -9.11
C LEU A 90 11.77 14.66 -10.10
N GLN A 91 11.98 15.96 -10.31
CA GLN A 91 11.26 16.75 -11.31
C GLN A 91 11.44 16.20 -12.74
N SER A 92 12.67 15.87 -13.12
CA SER A 92 12.94 15.25 -14.44
C SER A 92 12.32 13.86 -14.56
N THR A 93 12.28 13.11 -13.45
CA THR A 93 11.68 11.77 -13.38
C THR A 93 10.18 11.84 -13.59
N ILE A 94 9.49 12.78 -12.93
CA ILE A 94 8.05 13.03 -13.12
C ILE A 94 7.73 13.32 -14.60
N LYS A 95 8.51 14.18 -15.26
CA LYS A 95 8.32 14.49 -16.68
C LYS A 95 8.58 13.29 -17.59
N SER A 96 9.64 12.52 -17.29
CA SER A 96 9.94 11.28 -17.99
C SER A 96 8.79 10.28 -17.87
N LEU A 97 8.31 10.06 -16.64
CA LEU A 97 7.25 9.13 -16.33
C LEU A 97 5.91 9.50 -17.01
N ALA A 98 5.56 10.79 -17.05
CA ALA A 98 4.40 11.27 -17.81
C ALA A 98 4.50 10.90 -19.30
N GLN A 99 5.68 11.08 -19.90
CA GLN A 99 5.93 10.70 -21.30
C GLN A 99 5.87 9.18 -21.51
N GLN A 100 6.37 8.38 -20.56
CA GLN A 100 6.25 6.92 -20.61
C GLN A 100 4.78 6.47 -20.65
N VAL A 101 3.94 7.06 -19.80
CA VAL A 101 2.50 6.79 -19.76
C VAL A 101 1.85 7.20 -21.08
N ASP A 102 2.17 8.39 -21.62
CA ASP A 102 1.64 8.87 -22.91
C ASP A 102 1.98 7.96 -24.10
N CYS A 103 3.20 7.43 -24.13
CA CYS A 103 3.64 6.48 -25.15
C CYS A 103 3.05 5.08 -24.97
N SER A 104 2.93 4.59 -23.73
CA SER A 104 2.57 3.18 -23.42
C SER A 104 1.29 2.69 -24.12
N VAL A 105 0.23 3.51 -24.12
CA VAL A 105 -1.08 3.18 -24.69
C VAL A 105 -1.02 2.95 -26.20
N ARG A 106 -0.06 3.57 -26.89
CA ARG A 106 0.07 3.57 -28.36
C ARG A 106 1.22 2.70 -28.86
N ASN A 107 2.17 2.37 -28.00
CA ASN A 107 3.39 1.67 -28.37
C ASN A 107 3.19 0.15 -28.43
N SER A 108 3.46 -0.45 -29.59
CA SER A 108 3.30 -1.90 -29.80
C SER A 108 4.32 -2.74 -29.02
N GLU A 109 5.56 -2.27 -28.88
CA GLU A 109 6.59 -2.95 -28.10
C GLU A 109 6.23 -2.94 -26.61
N TRP A 110 5.75 -1.80 -26.10
CA TRP A 110 5.27 -1.72 -24.72
C TRP A 110 4.17 -2.74 -24.44
N LYS A 111 3.17 -2.81 -25.33
CA LYS A 111 2.06 -3.78 -25.18
C LYS A 111 2.55 -5.21 -25.14
N LYS A 112 3.50 -5.56 -26.01
CA LYS A 112 4.09 -6.90 -26.10
C LYS A 112 4.92 -7.26 -24.85
N LEU A 113 5.59 -6.27 -24.26
CA LEU A 113 6.42 -6.47 -23.07
C LEU A 113 5.57 -6.61 -21.79
N PHE A 114 4.52 -5.81 -21.64
CA PHE A 114 3.89 -5.62 -20.33
C PHE A 114 2.45 -6.11 -20.22
N LEU A 115 1.67 -6.21 -21.31
CA LEU A 115 0.31 -6.74 -21.20
C LEU A 115 0.35 -8.25 -21.00
N ASN A 116 -0.44 -8.74 -20.03
CA ASN A 116 -0.65 -10.17 -19.84
C ASN A 116 -1.38 -10.78 -21.04
N GLU A 117 -2.52 -10.17 -21.40
CA GLU A 117 -3.29 -10.51 -22.58
C GLU A 117 -3.63 -9.24 -23.37
N ILE A 118 -3.30 -9.23 -24.66
CA ILE A 118 -3.47 -8.06 -25.54
C ILE A 118 -4.96 -7.69 -25.71
N THR A 119 -5.87 -8.65 -25.48
CA THR A 119 -7.31 -8.50 -25.68
C THR A 119 -8.05 -7.85 -24.51
N GLU A 120 -7.41 -7.75 -23.34
CA GLU A 120 -8.06 -7.19 -22.16
C GLU A 120 -8.17 -5.67 -22.22
N LYS A 121 -9.23 -5.12 -21.65
CA LYS A 121 -9.35 -3.68 -21.45
C LYS A 121 -8.33 -3.26 -20.40
N PHE A 122 -7.51 -2.28 -20.72
CA PHE A 122 -6.47 -1.80 -19.82
C PHE A 122 -6.37 -0.29 -19.81
N GLN A 123 -5.75 0.20 -18.75
CA GLN A 123 -5.41 1.59 -18.56
C GLN A 123 -4.02 1.69 -17.95
N VAL A 124 -3.27 2.73 -18.31
CA VAL A 124 -1.90 2.92 -17.84
C VAL A 124 -1.80 4.17 -16.98
N HIS A 125 -1.18 4.03 -15.81
CA HIS A 125 -0.88 5.08 -14.85
C HIS A 125 0.62 5.16 -14.62
N GLY A 126 1.09 6.29 -14.11
CA GLY A 126 2.47 6.44 -13.65
C GLY A 126 2.54 6.42 -12.13
N MET A 127 3.57 5.84 -11.56
CA MET A 127 3.88 5.89 -10.13
C MET A 127 5.36 6.20 -9.91
N LEU A 128 5.63 7.23 -9.13
CA LEU A 128 6.96 7.51 -8.59
C LEU A 128 7.00 6.99 -7.16
N PHE A 129 7.82 5.97 -6.92
CA PHE A 129 8.00 5.33 -5.62
C PHE A 129 9.27 5.89 -4.96
N ILE A 130 9.14 6.65 -3.87
CA ILE A 130 10.27 7.36 -3.25
C ILE A 130 10.55 6.83 -1.85
N TYR A 131 11.48 5.89 -1.74
CA TYR A 131 11.84 5.27 -0.47
C TYR A 131 13.01 5.98 0.22
N ASN A 132 12.89 6.20 1.55
CA ASN A 132 13.97 6.67 2.40
C ASN A 132 14.39 5.59 3.40
N HIS A 133 15.69 5.32 3.50
CA HIS A 133 16.24 4.33 4.44
C HIS A 133 16.49 4.88 5.85
N ASP A 134 16.47 6.21 6.04
CA ASP A 134 17.00 6.86 7.25
C ASP A 134 15.98 7.09 8.40
N ASN A 135 14.79 6.46 8.35
CA ASN A 135 13.67 6.67 9.28
C ASN A 135 13.13 8.11 9.42
N GLU A 136 13.86 9.12 8.92
CA GLU A 136 13.43 10.52 8.77
C GLU A 136 12.84 10.73 7.36
N TYR A 137 12.04 11.77 7.15
CA TYR A 137 11.53 12.12 5.82
C TYR A 137 11.23 13.63 5.73
N ASP A 138 11.34 14.20 4.52
CA ASP A 138 11.08 15.61 4.29
C ASP A 138 9.57 15.86 4.27
N LYS A 139 9.03 16.40 5.38
CA LYS A 139 7.61 16.75 5.54
C LYS A 139 7.09 17.72 4.46
N GLY A 140 7.98 18.38 3.71
CA GLY A 140 7.64 19.32 2.63
C GLY A 140 7.92 18.81 1.21
N LEU A 141 8.22 17.52 1.02
CA LEU A 141 8.59 16.95 -0.30
C LEU A 141 7.57 17.30 -1.40
N LEU A 142 6.28 17.04 -1.17
CA LEU A 142 5.23 17.32 -2.15
C LEU A 142 5.09 18.82 -2.45
N ASN A 143 5.22 19.68 -1.42
CA ASN A 143 5.18 21.14 -1.60
C ASN A 143 6.32 21.63 -2.50
N LYS A 144 7.51 21.04 -2.39
CA LYS A 144 8.67 21.37 -3.25
C LYS A 144 8.51 20.86 -4.69
N LEU A 145 7.76 19.78 -4.89
CA LEU A 145 7.45 19.23 -6.22
C LEU A 145 6.29 19.97 -6.93
N SER A 146 5.55 20.83 -6.22
CA SER A 146 4.39 21.55 -6.74
C SER A 146 4.63 22.28 -8.06
N SER A 147 5.82 22.86 -8.27
CA SER A 147 6.16 23.56 -9.52
C SER A 147 6.08 22.68 -10.77
N VAL A 148 6.45 21.39 -10.67
CA VAL A 148 6.33 20.44 -11.78
C VAL A 148 4.96 19.80 -11.83
N LEU A 149 4.31 19.60 -10.68
CA LEU A 149 2.92 19.12 -10.63
C LEU A 149 1.94 20.10 -11.28
N ASN A 150 2.24 21.40 -11.20
CA ASN A 150 1.47 22.48 -11.83
C ASN A 150 1.90 22.78 -13.27
N SER A 151 2.88 22.05 -13.81
CA SER A 151 3.30 22.20 -15.21
C SER A 151 2.40 21.41 -16.16
N GLU A 152 2.34 21.81 -17.42
CA GLU A 152 1.63 21.04 -18.45
C GLU A 152 2.35 19.72 -18.71
N LEU A 153 1.90 18.67 -18.01
CA LEU A 153 2.30 17.30 -18.25
C LEU A 153 1.30 16.67 -19.23
N LYS A 154 1.80 16.11 -20.34
CA LYS A 154 0.97 15.40 -21.30
C LYS A 154 0.64 14.00 -20.75
N PHE A 155 -0.65 13.71 -20.61
CA PHE A 155 -1.15 12.41 -20.16
C PHE A 155 -2.27 11.92 -21.10
N PRO A 156 -2.39 10.60 -21.31
CA PRO A 156 -3.59 10.02 -21.89
C PRO A 156 -4.83 10.35 -21.05
N THR A 157 -6.00 10.36 -21.70
CA THR A 157 -7.28 10.53 -21.02
C THR A 157 -7.45 9.44 -19.95
N ASN A 158 -7.92 9.85 -18.76
CA ASN A 158 -8.12 9.02 -17.56
C ASN A 158 -6.83 8.53 -16.87
N SER A 159 -5.65 8.68 -17.45
CA SER A 159 -4.40 8.34 -16.77
C SER A 159 -4.06 9.34 -15.65
N CYS A 160 -3.42 8.83 -14.60
CA CYS A 160 -2.96 9.61 -13.45
C CYS A 160 -1.49 9.33 -13.16
N LEU A 161 -0.82 10.29 -12.54
CA LEU A 161 0.49 10.13 -11.95
C LEU A 161 0.38 10.13 -10.43
N PHE A 162 0.87 9.08 -9.80
CA PHE A 162 0.87 8.90 -8.36
C PHE A 162 2.29 9.09 -7.82
N ILE A 163 2.41 9.76 -6.67
CA ILE A 163 3.68 9.88 -5.96
C ILE A 163 3.49 9.20 -4.62
N LEU A 164 4.17 8.07 -4.42
CA LEU A 164 4.25 7.42 -3.12
C LEU A 164 5.48 7.96 -2.41
N ASP A 165 5.22 8.91 -1.52
CA ASP A 165 6.23 9.53 -0.69
C ASP A 165 6.70 8.59 0.44
N PRO A 166 7.80 8.93 1.14
CA PRO A 166 8.36 8.04 2.16
C PRO A 166 7.40 7.71 3.30
N ILE A 167 6.54 8.65 3.71
CA ILE A 167 5.54 8.40 4.76
C ILE A 167 4.47 7.41 4.28
N THR A 168 4.03 7.52 3.03
CA THR A 168 3.08 6.57 2.44
C THR A 168 3.71 5.19 2.28
N ILE A 169 4.97 5.09 1.82
CA ILE A 169 5.68 3.80 1.74
C ILE A 169 5.85 3.18 3.12
N ARG A 170 6.22 3.98 4.14
CA ARG A 170 6.31 3.51 5.53
C ARG A 170 4.96 2.98 6.03
N PHE A 171 3.87 3.68 5.75
CA PHE A 171 2.52 3.22 6.09
C PHE A 171 2.21 1.87 5.46
N LEU A 172 2.41 1.72 4.15
CA LEU A 172 2.17 0.48 3.43
C LEU A 172 3.08 -0.68 3.92
N LEU A 173 4.32 -0.37 4.30
CA LEU A 173 5.22 -1.35 4.90
C LEU A 173 4.72 -1.80 6.28
N SER A 174 4.28 -0.87 7.13
CA SER A 174 3.69 -1.21 8.44
C SER A 174 2.45 -2.09 8.29
N VAL A 175 1.59 -1.81 7.31
CA VAL A 175 0.43 -2.67 6.97
C VAL A 175 0.90 -4.08 6.60
N THR A 176 1.88 -4.17 5.71
CA THR A 176 2.41 -5.45 5.22
C THR A 176 3.07 -6.28 6.34
N GLU A 177 3.78 -5.61 7.25
CA GLU A 177 4.43 -6.22 8.40
C GLU A 177 3.42 -6.68 9.46
N ASP A 178 2.40 -5.88 9.76
CA ASP A 178 1.30 -6.28 10.66
C ASP A 178 0.60 -7.54 10.13
N ILE A 179 0.25 -7.53 8.84
CA ILE A 179 -0.38 -8.68 8.17
C ILE A 179 0.51 -9.93 8.30
N SER A 180 1.80 -9.78 8.01
CA SER A 180 2.77 -10.89 8.08
C SER A 180 2.95 -11.42 9.50
N LYS A 181 3.06 -10.52 10.49
CA LYS A 181 3.22 -10.88 11.92
C LYS A 181 2.01 -11.67 12.41
N ARG A 182 0.81 -11.15 12.20
CA ARG A 182 -0.44 -11.77 12.64
C ARG A 182 -0.77 -13.06 11.90
N ARG A 183 -0.29 -13.21 10.66
CA ARG A 183 -0.38 -14.49 9.92
C ARG A 183 0.41 -15.61 10.61
N ASN A 184 1.55 -15.25 11.21
CA ASN A 184 2.46 -16.17 11.88
C ASN A 184 2.06 -16.52 13.33
N TYR A 185 0.97 -15.98 13.87
CA TYR A 185 0.46 -16.39 15.18
C TYR A 185 0.13 -17.88 15.18
N GLU A 186 0.49 -18.62 16.23
CA GLU A 186 0.18 -20.05 16.33
C GLU A 186 -1.31 -20.28 16.63
N ASP A 187 -1.89 -21.34 16.06
CA ASP A 187 -3.25 -21.80 16.35
C ASP A 187 -3.24 -23.24 16.89
N TYR A 188 -3.23 -23.38 18.21
CA TYR A 188 -3.34 -24.68 18.86
C TYR A 188 -4.52 -24.75 19.82
N ASN A 189 -4.89 -25.97 20.21
CA ASN A 189 -6.02 -26.20 21.09
C ASN A 189 -5.73 -25.65 22.51
N GLY A 190 -6.61 -24.80 23.04
CA GLY A 190 -6.42 -24.14 24.33
C GLY A 190 -5.73 -22.78 24.26
N GLN A 191 -5.38 -22.28 23.07
CA GLN A 191 -4.90 -20.91 22.87
C GLN A 191 -5.96 -19.89 23.30
N LEU A 192 -5.52 -18.77 23.90
CA LEU A 192 -6.41 -17.67 24.28
C LEU A 192 -7.18 -17.15 23.06
N THR A 193 -8.51 -17.08 23.19
CA THR A 193 -9.43 -16.69 22.12
C THR A 193 -9.09 -15.30 21.58
N GLU A 194 -8.63 -14.38 22.43
CA GLU A 194 -8.20 -13.03 22.08
C GLU A 194 -7.05 -13.05 21.06
N ILE A 195 -6.05 -13.92 21.25
CA ILE A 195 -4.92 -14.07 20.32
C ILE A 195 -5.39 -14.69 19.00
N LEU A 196 -6.31 -15.66 19.07
CA LEU A 196 -6.87 -16.27 17.86
C LEU A 196 -7.63 -15.25 17.02
N TRP A 197 -8.41 -14.34 17.63
CA TRP A 197 -9.11 -13.26 16.91
C TRP A 197 -8.17 -12.37 16.08
N GLU A 198 -6.92 -12.21 16.51
CA GLU A 198 -5.95 -11.40 15.79
C GLU A 198 -5.30 -12.15 14.62
N LYS A 199 -5.30 -13.49 14.61
CA LYS A 199 -4.65 -14.29 13.57
C LYS A 199 -5.26 -14.01 12.18
N ILE A 200 -4.37 -13.74 11.23
CA ILE A 200 -4.73 -13.55 9.81
C ILE A 200 -4.51 -14.87 9.06
N PRO A 201 -5.44 -15.29 8.18
CA PRO A 201 -5.26 -16.50 7.40
C PRO A 201 -4.20 -16.35 6.29
N SER A 202 -4.04 -17.41 5.49
CA SER A 202 -3.15 -17.38 4.33
C SER A 202 -3.54 -16.27 3.35
N TRP A 203 -2.56 -15.82 2.56
CA TRP A 203 -2.72 -14.75 1.59
C TRP A 203 -3.92 -14.98 0.67
N GLU A 204 -4.12 -16.18 0.13
CA GLU A 204 -5.24 -16.58 -0.75
C GLU A 204 -6.64 -16.44 -0.12
N SER A 205 -6.72 -16.35 1.22
CA SER A 205 -7.99 -16.20 1.95
C SER A 205 -8.30 -14.75 2.34
N CYS A 206 -7.48 -13.81 1.88
CA CYS A 206 -7.57 -12.38 2.22
C CYS A 206 -7.86 -11.52 0.99
N SER A 207 -8.59 -10.43 1.19
CA SER A 207 -9.04 -9.52 0.12
C SER A 207 -9.18 -8.08 0.64
N PHE A 208 -9.27 -7.12 -0.28
CA PHE A 208 -9.58 -5.72 0.05
C PHE A 208 -11.07 -5.43 -0.13
N PHE A 209 -11.66 -4.72 0.82
CA PHE A 209 -13.10 -4.47 0.88
C PHE A 209 -13.45 -3.18 0.16
N TYR A 210 -14.51 -3.26 -0.65
CA TYR A 210 -15.05 -2.15 -1.42
C TYR A 210 -16.55 -2.08 -1.18
N PRO A 211 -17.06 -0.98 -0.58
CA PRO A 211 -18.49 -0.82 -0.43
C PRO A 211 -19.15 -0.57 -1.81
N ASP A 212 -20.34 -1.12 -2.00
CA ASP A 212 -21.13 -0.80 -3.18
C ASP A 212 -21.43 0.70 -3.25
N LYS A 213 -21.33 1.27 -4.46
CA LYS A 213 -21.66 2.66 -4.76
C LYS A 213 -22.97 2.69 -5.53
N HIS A 214 -23.69 3.82 -5.45
CA HIS A 214 -25.00 3.99 -6.12
C HIS A 214 -25.03 3.55 -7.60
N ASN A 215 -23.92 3.72 -8.34
CA ASN A 215 -23.82 3.39 -9.77
C ASN A 215 -22.74 2.33 -10.09
N LYS A 216 -22.10 1.72 -9.09
CA LYS A 216 -21.01 0.76 -9.29
C LYS A 216 -21.03 -0.29 -8.17
N PHE A 217 -21.15 -1.54 -8.55
CA PHE A 217 -21.02 -2.67 -7.64
C PHE A 217 -19.59 -3.17 -7.66
N ALA A 218 -19.05 -3.50 -6.49
CA ALA A 218 -17.76 -4.17 -6.43
C ALA A 218 -17.90 -5.58 -7.01
N SER A 219 -16.85 -6.07 -7.65
CA SER A 219 -16.76 -7.46 -8.09
C SER A 219 -16.95 -8.40 -6.90
N LYS A 220 -17.62 -9.52 -7.13
CA LYS A 220 -17.84 -10.57 -6.12
C LYS A 220 -16.66 -11.55 -6.02
N ASP A 221 -15.55 -11.25 -6.69
CA ASP A 221 -14.31 -12.01 -6.57
C ASP A 221 -13.82 -12.01 -5.12
N ARG A 222 -13.24 -13.13 -4.69
CA ARG A 222 -12.72 -13.32 -3.34
C ARG A 222 -11.32 -12.73 -3.15
N LEU A 223 -10.68 -12.22 -4.20
CA LEU A 223 -9.30 -11.74 -4.21
C LEU A 223 -9.17 -10.33 -4.77
N LEU A 224 -9.98 -9.39 -4.29
CA LEU A 224 -9.92 -8.01 -4.74
C LEU A 224 -8.60 -7.35 -4.29
N PRO A 225 -7.92 -6.59 -5.16
CA PRO A 225 -6.69 -5.86 -4.83
C PRO A 225 -6.96 -4.54 -4.12
N ALA A 226 -5.94 -3.97 -3.46
CA ALA A 226 -6.02 -2.58 -2.97
C ALA A 226 -5.75 -1.61 -4.13
N THR A 227 -6.71 -0.77 -4.54
CA THR A 227 -6.48 0.13 -5.68
C THR A 227 -5.54 1.28 -5.34
N LEU A 228 -5.02 1.94 -6.37
CA LEU A 228 -4.27 3.20 -6.26
C LEU A 228 -5.01 4.24 -5.39
N GLU A 229 -6.32 4.38 -5.56
CA GLU A 229 -7.15 5.29 -4.75
C GLU A 229 -7.20 4.87 -3.29
N MET A 230 -7.33 3.57 -3.00
CA MET A 230 -7.32 3.06 -1.63
C MET A 230 -5.98 3.36 -0.95
N ILE A 231 -4.85 3.01 -1.57
CA ILE A 231 -3.53 3.21 -0.95
C ILE A 231 -3.20 4.71 -0.76
N THR A 232 -3.63 5.57 -1.70
CA THR A 232 -3.37 7.01 -1.63
C THR A 232 -4.29 7.75 -0.68
N SER A 233 -5.51 7.24 -0.44
CA SER A 233 -6.44 7.78 0.57
C SER A 233 -5.90 7.71 1.99
N GLY A 234 -4.94 6.82 2.26
CA GLY A 234 -4.44 6.54 3.60
C GLY A 234 -5.37 5.67 4.45
N MET A 235 -6.43 5.10 3.89
CA MET A 235 -7.31 4.14 4.53
C MET A 235 -7.39 2.85 3.72
N ILE A 236 -6.95 1.74 4.31
CA ILE A 236 -6.96 0.42 3.67
C ILE A 236 -7.94 -0.48 4.41
N PHE A 237 -8.92 -1.00 3.68
CA PHE A 237 -9.94 -1.90 4.19
C PHE A 237 -9.57 -3.34 3.80
N PHE A 238 -8.95 -4.07 4.72
CA PHE A 238 -8.45 -5.43 4.50
C PHE A 238 -9.33 -6.44 5.25
N HIS A 239 -9.93 -7.38 4.54
CA HIS A 239 -10.89 -8.31 5.13
C HIS A 239 -10.58 -9.77 4.79
N TYR A 240 -11.10 -10.67 5.61
CA TYR A 240 -10.99 -12.11 5.42
C TYR A 240 -12.05 -12.85 6.22
N ASN A 241 -12.23 -14.13 5.87
CA ASN A 241 -12.95 -15.08 6.70
C ASN A 241 -11.98 -15.70 7.71
N HIS A 242 -12.41 -15.79 8.96
CA HIS A 242 -11.65 -16.23 10.11
C HIS A 242 -12.24 -17.54 10.62
N ASP A 243 -11.47 -18.62 10.46
CA ASP A 243 -11.89 -19.99 10.78
C ASP A 243 -11.02 -20.61 11.90
N PHE A 244 -10.47 -19.76 12.78
CA PHE A 244 -9.61 -20.21 13.89
C PHE A 244 -10.36 -20.33 15.22
N ILE A 245 -11.55 -19.74 15.32
CA ILE A 245 -12.37 -19.76 16.55
C ILE A 245 -13.19 -21.04 16.58
N ARG A 246 -13.36 -21.59 17.79
CA ARG A 246 -14.18 -22.77 18.04
C ARG A 246 -15.35 -22.43 18.93
N ASP A 247 -16.49 -23.08 18.70
CA ASP A 247 -17.65 -23.02 19.59
C ASP A 247 -17.40 -23.86 20.87
N GLN A 248 -18.41 -23.88 21.74
CA GLN A 248 -18.37 -24.67 22.98
C GLN A 248 -18.25 -26.19 22.74
N ASN A 249 -18.58 -26.66 21.53
CA ASN A 249 -18.46 -28.05 21.10
C ASN A 249 -17.12 -28.35 20.40
N GLY A 250 -16.23 -27.36 20.29
CA GLY A 250 -14.93 -27.48 19.62
C GLY A 250 -14.98 -27.35 18.09
N ILE A 251 -16.14 -27.02 17.52
CA ILE A 251 -16.36 -26.88 16.07
C ILE A 251 -15.88 -25.50 15.60
N LYS A 252 -15.13 -25.46 14.50
CA LYS A 252 -14.66 -24.20 13.90
C LYS A 252 -15.85 -23.36 13.41
N ILE A 253 -15.86 -22.09 13.80
CA ILE A 253 -16.85 -21.11 13.36
C ILE A 253 -16.18 -20.15 12.38
N THR A 254 -16.83 -19.91 11.24
CA THR A 254 -16.42 -18.87 10.31
C THR A 254 -16.94 -17.52 10.74
N LYS A 255 -16.02 -16.56 10.88
CA LYS A 255 -16.31 -15.16 11.21
C LYS A 255 -15.76 -14.23 10.15
N LYS A 256 -16.45 -13.13 9.84
CA LYS A 256 -15.97 -12.11 8.91
C LYS A 256 -15.26 -11.01 9.66
N ILE A 257 -14.00 -10.76 9.31
CA ILE A 257 -13.16 -9.76 9.96
C ILE A 257 -12.83 -8.66 8.96
N LEU A 258 -12.89 -7.42 9.42
CA LEU A 258 -12.37 -6.25 8.71
C LEU A 258 -11.24 -5.62 9.52
N ASN A 259 -10.14 -5.29 8.86
CA ASN A 259 -9.05 -4.49 9.39
C ASN A 259 -9.04 -3.17 8.63
N ILE A 260 -9.17 -2.07 9.34
CA ILE A 260 -9.09 -0.71 8.81
C ILE A 260 -7.72 -0.17 9.20
N TYR A 261 -6.77 -0.24 8.28
CA TYR A 261 -5.48 0.41 8.46
C TYR A 261 -5.59 1.87 8.10
N TRP A 262 -5.25 2.76 9.02
CA TRP A 262 -5.42 4.19 8.84
C TRP A 262 -4.11 4.94 9.07
N LYS A 263 -3.64 5.64 8.04
CA LYS A 263 -2.39 6.41 8.01
C LYS A 263 -2.42 7.63 8.94
N GLU A 264 -3.61 8.09 9.32
CA GLU A 264 -3.79 9.36 10.04
C GLU A 264 -3.06 9.38 11.39
N ASP A 265 -2.50 10.55 11.72
CA ASP A 265 -1.99 10.79 13.08
C ASP A 265 -3.12 11.30 13.98
N ILE A 266 -3.64 10.38 14.80
CA ILE A 266 -4.78 10.62 15.67
C ILE A 266 -4.35 11.38 16.91
N THR A 267 -4.83 12.61 17.00
CA THR A 267 -4.56 13.53 18.11
C THR A 267 -5.83 13.96 18.84
N LYS A 268 -7.01 13.63 18.31
CA LYS A 268 -8.31 13.98 18.89
C LYS A 268 -9.38 12.92 18.60
N GLU A 269 -10.44 12.92 19.40
CA GLU A 269 -11.56 11.97 19.28
C GLU A 269 -12.40 12.17 18.02
N GLU A 270 -12.51 13.39 17.48
CA GLU A 270 -13.37 13.68 16.33
C GLU A 270 -12.93 12.92 15.06
N GLN A 271 -11.64 12.60 14.97
CA GLN A 271 -11.11 11.74 13.91
C GLN A 271 -11.77 10.35 13.97
N PHE A 272 -11.88 9.75 15.16
CA PHE A 272 -12.59 8.47 15.30
C PHE A 272 -14.10 8.60 15.14
N VAL A 273 -14.70 9.73 15.53
CA VAL A 273 -16.13 9.99 15.26
C VAL A 273 -16.41 9.90 13.76
N PHE A 274 -15.58 10.53 12.91
CA PHE A 274 -15.67 10.42 11.46
C PHE A 274 -15.58 8.96 10.98
N LEU A 275 -14.64 8.19 11.52
CA LEU A 275 -14.50 6.77 11.15
C LEU A 275 -15.72 5.94 11.57
N ILE A 276 -16.27 6.19 12.76
CA ILE A 276 -17.47 5.52 13.25
C ILE A 276 -18.66 5.86 12.35
N GLU A 277 -18.83 7.13 11.94
CA GLU A 277 -19.85 7.52 10.97
C GLU A 277 -19.71 6.77 9.65
N TYR A 278 -18.49 6.64 9.13
CA TYR A 278 -18.22 5.85 7.94
C TYR A 278 -18.65 4.39 8.12
N ILE A 279 -18.29 3.76 9.24
CA ILE A 279 -18.65 2.38 9.59
C ILE A 279 -20.18 2.19 9.59
N PHE A 280 -20.93 3.15 10.15
CA PHE A 280 -22.39 3.10 10.18
C PHE A 280 -23.03 3.36 8.82
N ASN A 281 -22.54 4.36 8.08
CA ASN A 281 -23.08 4.74 6.77
C ASN A 281 -23.01 3.57 5.76
N TYR A 282 -21.94 2.78 5.82
CA TYR A 282 -21.78 1.59 4.98
C TYR A 282 -22.24 0.28 5.67
N GLN A 283 -22.89 0.38 6.84
CA GLN A 283 -23.40 -0.75 7.61
C GLN A 283 -22.35 -1.85 7.84
N LEU A 284 -21.09 -1.48 8.06
CA LEU A 284 -19.99 -2.45 8.14
C LEU A 284 -20.16 -3.40 9.34
N LEU A 285 -20.80 -2.94 10.42
CA LEU A 285 -21.14 -3.76 11.59
C LEU A 285 -22.18 -4.86 11.32
N ASN A 286 -22.90 -4.78 10.19
CA ASN A 286 -23.81 -5.84 9.73
C ASN A 286 -23.11 -6.83 8.79
N GLN A 287 -21.98 -6.42 8.19
CA GLN A 287 -21.24 -7.22 7.21
C GLN A 287 -20.08 -7.99 7.85
N PHE A 288 -19.53 -7.46 8.94
CA PHE A 288 -18.37 -8.00 9.65
C PHE A 288 -18.71 -8.28 11.10
N ASP A 289 -18.28 -9.44 11.59
CA ASP A 289 -18.43 -9.83 12.99
C ASP A 289 -17.54 -9.02 13.92
N LYS A 290 -16.35 -8.63 13.44
CA LYS A 290 -15.38 -7.83 14.19
C LYS A 290 -14.60 -6.89 13.27
N ILE A 291 -14.38 -5.66 13.73
CA ILE A 291 -13.59 -4.65 13.04
C ILE A 291 -12.38 -4.30 13.91
N PHE A 292 -11.20 -4.49 13.34
CA PHE A 292 -9.95 -4.01 13.90
C PHE A 292 -9.57 -2.69 13.25
N ILE A 293 -9.32 -1.66 14.04
CA ILE A 293 -8.75 -0.42 13.54
C ILE A 293 -7.26 -0.45 13.88
N VAL A 294 -6.40 -0.13 12.91
CA VAL A 294 -4.95 -0.18 13.07
C VAL A 294 -4.38 1.19 12.67
N THR A 295 -3.68 1.85 13.60
CA THR A 295 -3.16 3.21 13.42
C THR A 295 -1.65 3.25 13.58
N PRO A 296 -0.86 2.99 12.52
CA PRO A 296 0.59 2.81 12.61
C PRO A 296 1.39 3.96 13.19
N PHE A 297 0.85 5.18 13.12
CA PHE A 297 1.56 6.39 13.52
C PHE A 297 1.04 6.99 14.82
N SER A 298 0.06 6.35 15.48
CA SER A 298 -0.57 6.89 16.70
C SER A 298 -0.66 5.83 17.78
N SER A 299 0.43 5.69 18.55
CA SER A 299 0.56 4.69 19.61
C SER A 299 -0.40 4.89 20.78
N SER A 300 -0.88 6.12 21.01
CA SER A 300 -1.84 6.48 22.06
C SER A 300 -3.29 6.62 21.58
N SER A 301 -3.62 6.14 20.38
CA SER A 301 -4.94 6.34 19.76
C SER A 301 -6.10 5.66 20.50
N SER A 302 -5.83 4.64 21.32
CA SER A 302 -6.86 3.88 22.04
C SER A 302 -7.72 4.71 22.98
N ILE A 303 -7.14 5.76 23.58
CA ILE A 303 -7.86 6.70 24.47
C ILE A 303 -8.91 7.46 23.63
N PHE A 304 -8.49 8.03 22.50
CA PHE A 304 -9.37 8.78 21.61
C PHE A 304 -10.50 7.94 21.00
N LEU A 305 -10.29 6.64 20.76
CA LEU A 305 -11.37 5.76 20.30
C LEU A 305 -12.44 5.57 21.39
N SER A 306 -12.01 5.40 22.64
CA SER A 306 -12.93 5.22 23.77
C SER A 306 -13.77 6.47 24.01
N ASP A 307 -13.14 7.64 23.91
CA ASP A 307 -13.80 8.93 24.01
C ASP A 307 -14.76 9.14 22.83
N ALA A 308 -14.32 8.87 21.60
CA ALA A 308 -15.15 8.98 20.40
C ALA A 308 -16.39 8.07 20.43
N ILE A 309 -16.28 6.83 20.91
CA ILE A 309 -17.45 5.94 21.10
C ILE A 309 -18.45 6.57 22.07
N THR A 310 -17.95 7.20 23.14
CA THR A 310 -18.79 7.87 24.14
C THR A 310 -19.44 9.11 23.55
N THR A 311 -18.68 9.97 22.88
CA THR A 311 -19.16 11.16 22.18
C THR A 311 -20.21 10.82 21.12
N TYR A 312 -19.92 9.84 20.25
CA TYR A 312 -20.86 9.36 19.23
C TYR A 312 -22.15 8.83 19.87
N SER A 313 -22.02 8.04 20.94
CA SER A 313 -23.19 7.49 21.65
C SER A 313 -24.03 8.55 22.38
N ASN A 314 -23.47 9.71 22.70
CA ASN A 314 -24.19 10.82 23.30
C ASN A 314 -24.90 11.69 22.25
N LEU A 315 -24.29 11.84 21.07
CA LEU A 315 -24.87 12.59 19.94
C LEU A 315 -26.08 11.86 19.34
N TYR A 316 -26.06 10.54 19.33
CA TYR A 316 -27.11 9.70 18.76
C TYR A 316 -27.80 8.86 19.87
N SER A 317 -29.10 8.55 19.75
CA SER A 317 -29.85 7.86 20.82
C SER A 317 -29.48 6.36 20.95
N PHE A 318 -28.32 6.07 21.53
CA PHE A 318 -27.87 4.71 21.85
C PHE A 318 -28.46 4.22 23.17
N THR A 319 -29.00 3.00 23.16
CA THR A 319 -29.30 2.26 24.40
C THR A 319 -28.01 1.63 24.95
N LEU A 320 -27.94 1.35 26.26
CA LEU A 320 -26.77 0.70 26.88
C LEU A 320 -26.35 -0.60 26.16
N ASP A 321 -27.30 -1.42 25.72
CA ASP A 321 -26.99 -2.68 25.02
C ASP A 321 -26.37 -2.44 23.63
N LYS A 322 -26.86 -1.45 22.89
CA LYS A 322 -26.27 -1.02 21.60
C LYS A 322 -24.84 -0.52 21.80
N LEU A 323 -24.59 0.21 22.87
CA LEU A 323 -23.26 0.73 23.19
C LEU A 323 -22.30 -0.39 23.61
N LYS A 324 -22.75 -1.37 24.40
CA LYS A 324 -21.95 -2.58 24.71
C LYS A 324 -21.60 -3.34 23.43
N ARG A 325 -22.58 -3.61 22.57
CA ARG A 325 -22.36 -4.28 21.29
C ARG A 325 -21.38 -3.52 20.39
N LEU A 326 -21.50 -2.20 20.31
CA LEU A 326 -20.56 -1.38 19.54
C LEU A 326 -19.13 -1.54 20.04
N ARG A 327 -18.93 -1.47 21.36
CA ARG A 327 -17.60 -1.67 21.99
C ARG A 327 -17.05 -3.08 21.79
N GLU A 328 -17.90 -4.09 21.73
CA GLU A 328 -17.48 -5.47 21.46
C GLU A 328 -17.08 -5.68 19.99
N GLN A 329 -17.76 -5.02 19.05
CA GLN A 329 -17.49 -5.15 17.61
C GLN A 329 -16.31 -4.31 17.13
N LEU A 330 -16.00 -3.20 17.81
CA LEU A 330 -14.87 -2.33 17.50
C LEU A 330 -13.68 -2.62 18.42
N HIS A 331 -12.55 -2.99 17.83
CA HIS A 331 -11.30 -3.20 18.56
C HIS A 331 -10.17 -2.40 17.91
N ASN A 332 -9.28 -1.82 18.71
CA ASN A 332 -8.08 -1.15 18.19
C ASN A 332 -6.87 -2.06 18.35
N ILE A 333 -6.11 -2.29 17.28
CA ILE A 333 -4.80 -2.96 17.35
C ILE A 333 -3.73 -1.87 17.25
N SER A 334 -3.01 -1.65 18.35
CA SER A 334 -1.86 -0.76 18.42
C SER A 334 -0.62 -1.41 17.81
N ILE A 335 0.18 -0.62 17.10
CA ILE A 335 1.47 -1.06 16.56
C ILE A 335 2.54 -1.11 17.65
N ASP A 336 3.21 -2.26 17.74
CA ASP A 336 4.50 -2.36 18.43
C ASP A 336 5.50 -1.43 17.73
N THR A 337 5.95 -0.38 18.42
CA THR A 337 7.09 0.44 18.02
C THR A 337 8.43 -0.30 18.18
N THR A 338 8.45 -1.60 17.91
CA THR A 338 9.69 -2.32 17.66
C THR A 338 10.18 -1.88 16.29
N THR A 339 11.21 -1.01 16.31
CA THR A 339 12.06 -0.58 15.20
C THR A 339 11.54 -1.04 13.83
N SER A 340 10.91 -0.13 13.08
CA SER A 340 10.61 -0.31 11.65
C SER A 340 11.72 -1.14 11.05
N SER A 341 11.42 -2.36 10.61
CA SER A 341 12.47 -3.34 10.36
C SER A 341 13.36 -2.83 9.22
N ILE A 342 14.51 -2.27 9.58
CA ILE A 342 15.59 -1.99 8.62
C ILE A 342 16.18 -3.36 8.36
N PHE A 343 15.57 -4.09 7.42
CA PHE A 343 16.00 -5.44 7.05
C PHE A 343 17.52 -5.46 6.84
N PRO A 344 18.27 -6.28 7.59
CA PRO A 344 19.62 -6.66 7.18
C PRO A 344 19.46 -7.69 6.05
N PHE A 345 19.22 -7.23 4.82
CA PHE A 345 19.43 -8.12 3.67
C PHE A 345 20.92 -8.43 3.59
N ARG A 346 21.32 -9.64 3.99
CA ARG A 346 22.51 -10.27 3.42
C ARG A 346 22.18 -10.48 1.94
N VAL A 347 22.67 -9.56 1.11
CA VAL A 347 22.81 -9.83 -0.32
C VAL A 347 23.73 -11.03 -0.42
N ILE A 348 23.16 -12.21 -0.61
CA ILE A 348 23.91 -13.36 -1.09
C ILE A 348 24.23 -13.02 -2.54
N SER A 349 25.30 -12.26 -2.76
CA SER A 349 25.95 -12.33 -4.06
C SER A 349 26.39 -13.79 -4.17
N LYS A 350 25.96 -14.46 -5.23
CA LYS A 350 26.55 -15.72 -5.65
C LYS A 350 27.99 -15.41 -6.02
N ASP A 351 28.88 -15.36 -5.03
CA ASP A 351 30.32 -15.43 -5.20
C ASP A 351 30.95 -15.94 -3.89
N VAL A 352 31.14 -17.26 -3.88
CA VAL A 352 32.27 -18.01 -3.31
C VAL A 352 32.94 -17.43 -2.05
N LYS A 353 32.65 -18.10 -0.91
CA LYS A 353 33.48 -18.22 0.30
C LYS A 353 33.97 -16.90 0.94
N LYS A 354 33.20 -16.37 1.90
CA LYS A 354 33.74 -15.81 3.15
C LYS A 354 32.65 -15.77 4.22
N ILE A 355 32.95 -16.39 5.37
CA ILE A 355 32.14 -16.27 6.59
C ILE A 355 32.58 -14.96 7.24
N CYS A 356 31.67 -13.99 7.35
CA CYS A 356 31.85 -12.83 8.22
C CYS A 356 30.81 -12.92 9.34
N ASP A 357 31.33 -13.27 10.50
CA ASP A 357 30.67 -13.21 11.79
C ASP A 357 30.65 -11.74 12.24
N PHE A 358 29.49 -11.26 12.68
CA PHE A 358 29.31 -9.91 13.22
C PHE A 358 28.79 -10.01 14.64
N SER A 359 29.49 -10.75 15.49
CA SER A 359 29.54 -10.43 16.92
C SER A 359 30.47 -9.23 17.07
N GLY A 360 29.89 -8.04 17.25
CA GLY A 360 30.65 -6.86 17.61
C GLY A 360 31.29 -7.05 18.97
N ASP A 361 32.61 -7.26 18.97
CA ASP A 361 33.46 -6.96 20.12
C ASP A 361 34.63 -6.11 19.63
N LEU A 362 34.76 -4.93 20.24
CA LEU A 362 35.78 -3.92 20.01
C LEU A 362 37.17 -4.43 20.39
N LYS A 363 38.13 -4.29 19.49
CA LYS A 363 39.48 -3.75 19.80
C LYS A 363 39.99 -2.89 18.66
#